data_AF-A0AAD1HBG1-F1
#
_entry.id   AF-A0AAD1HBG1-F1
#
_cell.length_a   1.000
_cell.length_b   1.000
_cell.length_c   1.000
_cell.angle_alpha   90.00
_cell.angle_beta   90.00
_cell.angle_gamma   90.00
#
_symmetry.space_group_name_H-M   'P 1'
#
loop_
_entity.id
_entity.type
_entity.pdbx_description
1 polymer ?
#
loop_
_entity_poly.entity_id
_entity_poly.type
_entity_poly.pdbx_seq_one_letter_code
_entity_poly.pdbx_strand_id
1 'polypeptide(L)'
;MATQPSDHLVPYTRQGTGSINLLVFSLLTIIADLKGRQSVIFAMEEPEIALPPHTQRHVTRYVLQQMGQSIVTSHSAPVIEQFEPESIVMLHREGTMLTGAPINLTKIKRKTYLTNRRQFAEAILARGVLVVEGSTEAVVFPAISSVLERVRVGYTHLDFAGVSIFPCSGDGDVDRFGPIFKALGKVVYGTCDKPNATPPADVLANRAAFDHFWESAESGIEQVLVNGIPVTTLRRFLESVSARADYPGTHHPYNPAMSDDDVPALTFNVLKARKGEAYAYAAMLIEQCETEAELPTELVTILIKIDQELRTEPEEPGVP
;
A
#
# COMPACT_ATOMS: atom_id res chain seq x y z
N MET A 1 -2.95 -25.90 -8.27
CA MET A 1 -2.39 -25.68 -9.62
C MET A 1 -1.47 -26.83 -9.95
N ALA A 2 -1.64 -27.49 -11.10
CA ALA A 2 -0.67 -28.49 -11.56
C ALA A 2 0.65 -27.76 -11.89
N THR A 3 1.74 -28.19 -11.26
CA THR A 3 3.05 -27.54 -11.33
C THR A 3 3.96 -28.12 -12.42
N GLN A 4 3.46 -29.07 -13.21
CA GLN A 4 4.22 -29.72 -14.28
C GLN A 4 3.41 -29.82 -15.57
N PRO A 5 4.05 -29.65 -16.74
CA PRO A 5 3.39 -29.87 -18.03
C PRO A 5 2.99 -31.35 -18.16
N SER A 6 1.77 -31.58 -18.65
CA SER A 6 1.21 -32.90 -18.92
C SER A 6 1.09 -33.09 -20.43
N ASP A 7 1.50 -34.24 -20.95
CA ASP A 7 1.36 -34.60 -22.37
C ASP A 7 -0.10 -34.87 -22.80
N HIS A 8 -1.05 -34.85 -21.87
CA HIS A 8 -2.47 -34.96 -22.19
C HIS A 8 -3.02 -33.67 -22.81
N LEU A 9 -3.39 -33.77 -24.08
CA LEU A 9 -4.09 -32.72 -24.80
C LEU A 9 -5.50 -32.53 -24.21
N VAL A 10 -5.77 -31.34 -23.68
CA VAL A 10 -7.09 -30.97 -23.15
C VAL A 10 -7.87 -30.22 -24.24
N PRO A 11 -9.09 -30.67 -24.58
CA PRO A 11 -9.96 -29.96 -25.53
C PRO A 11 -10.20 -28.51 -25.12
N TYR A 12 -10.31 -27.59 -26.10
CA TYR A 12 -10.50 -26.15 -25.87
C TYR A 12 -11.63 -25.84 -24.87
N THR A 13 -12.77 -26.52 -24.99
CA THR A 13 -13.94 -26.34 -24.10
C THR A 13 -13.72 -26.79 -22.66
N ARG A 14 -12.61 -27.50 -22.39
CA ARG A 14 -12.20 -27.98 -21.06
C ARG A 14 -10.94 -27.29 -20.55
N GLN A 15 -10.40 -26.31 -21.28
CA GLN A 15 -9.29 -25.51 -20.81
C GLN A 15 -9.76 -24.49 -19.77
N GLY A 16 -8.90 -24.17 -18.81
CA GLY A 16 -9.17 -23.08 -17.89
C GLY A 16 -9.21 -21.74 -18.61
N THR A 17 -10.02 -20.81 -18.10
CA THR A 17 -10.23 -19.47 -18.68
C THR A 17 -8.90 -18.72 -18.92
N GLY A 18 -7.90 -18.89 -18.05
CA GLY A 18 -6.58 -18.29 -18.24
C GLY A 18 -5.82 -18.83 -19.46
N SER A 19 -5.94 -20.12 -19.77
CA SER A 19 -5.34 -20.73 -20.97
C SER A 19 -6.03 -20.23 -22.24
N ILE A 20 -7.36 -20.10 -22.21
CA ILE A 20 -8.15 -19.54 -23.31
C ILE A 20 -7.74 -18.09 -23.58
N ASN A 21 -7.65 -17.26 -22.54
CA ASN A 21 -7.23 -15.87 -22.68
C ASN A 21 -5.84 -15.77 -23.28
N LEU A 22 -4.87 -16.58 -22.80
CA LEU A 22 -3.53 -16.62 -23.38
C LEU A 22 -3.51 -17.04 -24.86
N LEU A 23 -4.40 -17.95 -25.27
CA LEU A 23 -4.56 -18.35 -26.66
C LEU A 23 -5.08 -17.19 -27.52
N VAL A 24 -6.06 -16.45 -27.02
CA VAL A 24 -6.59 -15.23 -27.66
C VAL A 24 -5.49 -14.18 -27.80
N PHE A 25 -4.74 -13.91 -26.73
CA PHE A 25 -3.58 -13.01 -26.77
C PHE A 25 -2.54 -13.42 -27.80
N SER A 26 -2.23 -14.71 -27.86
CA SER A 26 -1.25 -15.27 -28.81
C SER A 26 -1.73 -15.10 -30.25
N LEU A 27 -3.01 -15.33 -30.53
CA LEU A 27 -3.59 -15.13 -31.86
C LEU A 27 -3.55 -13.66 -32.28
N LEU A 28 -4.00 -12.76 -31.42
CA LEU A 28 -4.00 -11.31 -31.68
C LEU A 28 -2.59 -10.78 -31.91
N THR A 29 -1.63 -11.32 -31.15
CA THR A 29 -0.20 -11.05 -31.30
C THR A 29 0.32 -11.48 -32.67
N ILE A 30 0.03 -12.71 -33.10
CA ILE A 30 0.45 -13.19 -34.42
C ILE A 30 -0.14 -12.30 -35.53
N ILE A 31 -1.40 -11.90 -35.39
CA ILE A 31 -2.05 -11.00 -36.35
C ILE A 31 -1.32 -9.64 -36.40
N ALA A 32 -0.94 -9.08 -35.26
CA ALA A 32 -0.19 -7.83 -35.19
C ALA A 32 1.19 -7.93 -35.84
N ASP A 33 1.92 -9.04 -35.59
CA ASP A 33 3.20 -9.30 -36.23
C ASP A 33 3.07 -9.42 -37.75
N LEU A 34 2.03 -10.10 -38.24
CA LEU A 34 1.76 -10.26 -39.68
C LEU A 34 1.36 -8.95 -40.37
N LYS A 35 0.71 -8.03 -39.66
CA LYS A 35 0.35 -6.69 -40.17
C LYS A 35 1.53 -5.72 -40.18
N GLY A 36 2.65 -6.10 -39.57
CA GLY A 36 3.82 -5.25 -39.36
C GLY A 36 3.76 -4.57 -37.99
N ARG A 37 4.88 -4.62 -37.25
CA ARG A 37 4.99 -4.03 -35.92
C ARG A 37 4.51 -2.58 -35.90
N GLN A 38 3.84 -2.20 -34.82
CA GLN A 38 3.34 -0.84 -34.58
C GLN A 38 2.29 -0.32 -35.59
N SER A 39 1.67 -1.19 -36.40
CA SER A 39 0.61 -0.78 -37.35
C SER A 39 -0.82 -0.93 -36.82
N VAL A 40 -0.98 -1.53 -35.64
CA VAL A 40 -2.28 -1.89 -35.05
C VAL A 40 -2.58 -1.05 -33.82
N ILE A 41 -3.81 -0.53 -33.75
CA ILE A 41 -4.40 -0.01 -32.51
C ILE A 41 -5.01 -1.18 -31.77
N PHE A 42 -4.56 -1.41 -30.55
CA PHE A 42 -4.99 -2.50 -29.70
C PHE A 42 -5.83 -1.96 -28.56
N ALA A 43 -7.05 -2.43 -28.42
CA ALA A 43 -7.95 -2.06 -27.32
C ALA A 43 -8.33 -3.31 -26.53
N MET A 44 -8.27 -3.22 -25.21
CA MET A 44 -8.57 -4.34 -24.33
C MET A 44 -9.29 -3.89 -23.06
N GLU A 45 -10.32 -4.65 -22.73
CA GLU A 45 -11.03 -4.55 -21.47
C GLU A 45 -10.56 -5.64 -20.52
N GLU A 46 -10.10 -5.25 -19.34
CA GLU A 46 -9.69 -6.12 -18.23
C GLU A 46 -8.82 -7.33 -18.66
N PRO A 47 -7.61 -7.10 -19.22
CA PRO A 47 -6.68 -8.17 -19.61
C PRO A 47 -6.37 -9.16 -18.47
N GLU A 48 -6.57 -8.75 -17.22
CA GLU A 48 -6.26 -9.50 -16.02
C GLU A 48 -7.18 -10.68 -15.72
N ILE A 49 -8.38 -10.75 -16.32
CA ILE A 49 -9.37 -11.78 -15.99
C ILE A 49 -8.75 -13.17 -16.19
N ALA A 50 -8.81 -13.98 -15.12
CA ALA A 50 -8.28 -15.34 -15.08
C ALA A 50 -6.77 -15.49 -15.36
N LEU A 51 -5.99 -14.40 -15.32
CA LEU A 51 -4.54 -14.43 -15.47
C LEU A 51 -3.84 -14.25 -14.12
N PRO A 52 -2.81 -15.05 -13.79
CA PRO A 52 -1.95 -14.79 -12.64
C PRO A 52 -1.18 -13.46 -12.78
N PRO A 53 -0.82 -12.76 -11.68
CA PRO A 53 -0.16 -11.45 -11.74
C PRO A 53 1.11 -11.39 -12.61
N HIS A 54 1.92 -12.45 -12.64
CA HIS A 54 3.10 -12.50 -13.50
C HIS A 54 2.75 -12.55 -14.99
N THR A 55 1.70 -13.28 -15.33
CA THR A 55 1.17 -13.39 -16.69
C THR A 55 0.57 -12.07 -17.15
N GLN A 56 -0.18 -11.38 -16.28
CA GLN A 56 -0.71 -10.05 -16.54
C GLN A 56 0.41 -9.08 -16.95
N ARG A 57 1.47 -8.97 -16.13
CA ARG A 57 2.63 -8.11 -16.42
C ARG A 57 3.27 -8.45 -17.77
N HIS A 58 3.46 -9.73 -18.04
CA HIS A 58 4.12 -10.17 -19.27
C HIS A 58 3.30 -9.82 -20.51
N VAL A 59 2.00 -10.12 -20.48
CA VAL A 59 1.07 -9.84 -21.58
C VAL A 59 0.96 -8.33 -21.81
N THR A 60 0.76 -7.53 -20.77
CA THR A 60 0.66 -6.07 -20.89
C THR A 60 1.95 -5.47 -21.46
N ARG A 61 3.12 -5.88 -20.97
CA ARG A 61 4.41 -5.42 -21.53
C ARG A 61 4.57 -5.76 -22.99
N TYR A 62 4.15 -6.96 -23.38
CA TYR A 62 4.24 -7.39 -24.76
C TYR A 62 3.35 -6.53 -25.68
N VAL A 63 2.09 -6.33 -25.29
CA VAL A 63 1.14 -5.46 -26.01
C VAL A 63 1.71 -4.05 -26.16
N LEU A 64 2.24 -3.46 -25.08
CA LEU A 64 2.85 -2.13 -25.10
C LEU A 64 4.08 -2.02 -26.03
N GLN A 65 4.79 -3.13 -26.27
CA GLN A 65 6.00 -3.14 -27.10
C GLN A 65 5.73 -3.42 -28.58
N GLN A 66 4.72 -4.23 -28.91
CA GLN A 66 4.46 -4.65 -30.29
C GLN A 66 3.38 -3.83 -31.00
N MET A 67 2.43 -3.28 -30.25
CA MET A 67 1.30 -2.53 -30.80
C MET A 67 1.68 -1.07 -31.07
N GLY A 68 1.00 -0.43 -32.02
CA GLY A 68 1.24 0.99 -32.35
C GLY A 68 0.63 1.92 -31.31
N GLN A 69 -0.59 1.61 -30.89
CA GLN A 69 -1.28 2.26 -29.78
C GLN A 69 -1.99 1.20 -28.95
N SER A 70 -1.92 1.30 -27.62
CA SER A 70 -2.61 0.39 -26.71
C SER A 70 -3.57 1.16 -25.81
N ILE A 71 -4.83 0.75 -25.77
CA ILE A 71 -5.87 1.29 -24.89
C ILE A 71 -6.32 0.13 -24.00
N VAL A 72 -6.14 0.26 -22.69
CA VAL A 72 -6.44 -0.80 -21.73
C VAL A 72 -7.28 -0.23 -20.60
N THR A 73 -8.42 -0.86 -20.30
CA THR A 73 -9.13 -0.67 -19.04
C THR A 73 -8.73 -1.79 -18.08
N SER A 74 -8.51 -1.47 -16.81
CA SER A 74 -8.00 -2.43 -15.83
C SER A 74 -8.25 -1.95 -14.42
N HIS A 75 -8.65 -2.87 -13.56
CA HIS A 75 -8.69 -2.73 -12.10
C HIS A 75 -7.53 -3.49 -11.44
N SER A 76 -6.57 -3.99 -12.22
CA SER A 76 -5.38 -4.70 -11.75
C SER A 76 -4.15 -3.81 -11.59
N ALA A 77 -3.64 -3.73 -10.35
CA ALA A 77 -2.36 -3.10 -10.07
C ALA A 77 -1.19 -3.67 -10.92
N PRO A 78 -1.01 -5.00 -11.08
CA PRO A 78 -0.02 -5.60 -11.99
C PRO A 78 -0.04 -5.10 -13.44
N VAL A 79 -1.21 -4.76 -13.97
CA VAL A 79 -1.37 -4.22 -15.33
C VAL A 79 -1.01 -2.74 -15.34
N ILE A 80 -1.57 -1.95 -14.42
CA ILE A 80 -1.34 -0.51 -14.27
C ILE A 80 0.16 -0.22 -14.08
N GLU A 81 0.85 -1.00 -13.25
CA GLU A 81 2.30 -0.87 -13.04
C GLU A 81 3.14 -1.21 -14.29
N GLN A 82 2.56 -1.46 -15.46
CA GLN A 82 3.32 -1.56 -16.72
C GLN A 82 3.27 -0.27 -17.55
N PHE A 83 2.36 0.64 -17.26
CA PHE A 83 2.20 1.92 -17.96
C PHE A 83 3.10 3.00 -17.36
N GLU A 84 3.60 3.90 -18.21
CA GLU A 84 4.18 5.16 -17.73
C GLU A 84 3.05 6.02 -17.15
N PRO A 85 3.30 6.79 -16.08
CA PRO A 85 2.26 7.52 -15.37
C PRO A 85 1.45 8.46 -16.27
N GLU A 86 2.12 9.14 -17.20
CA GLU A 86 1.50 10.08 -18.14
C GLU A 86 0.51 9.40 -19.10
N SER A 87 0.58 8.06 -19.20
CA SER A 87 -0.33 7.24 -20.00
C SER A 87 -1.49 6.64 -19.19
N ILE A 88 -1.57 6.93 -17.89
CA ILE A 88 -2.65 6.47 -17.00
C ILE A 88 -3.67 7.60 -16.85
N VAL A 89 -4.94 7.27 -17.09
CA VAL A 89 -6.07 8.17 -16.91
C VAL A 89 -7.06 7.54 -15.93
N MET A 90 -7.25 8.19 -14.79
CA MET A 90 -8.25 7.79 -13.81
C MET A 90 -9.62 8.27 -14.27
N LEU A 91 -10.58 7.36 -14.37
CA LEU A 91 -11.94 7.68 -14.76
C LEU A 91 -12.81 7.83 -13.51
N HIS A 92 -13.59 8.92 -13.46
CA HIS A 92 -14.56 9.19 -12.41
C HIS A 92 -15.93 9.40 -13.03
N ARG A 93 -16.97 8.88 -12.36
CA ARG A 93 -18.35 9.05 -12.78
C ARG A 93 -19.09 9.86 -11.73
N GLU A 94 -19.65 10.99 -12.14
CA GLU A 94 -20.56 11.81 -11.32
C GLU A 94 -21.92 11.80 -12.01
N GLY A 95 -22.84 10.95 -11.53
CA GLY A 95 -24.13 10.70 -12.17
C GLY A 95 -23.99 10.16 -13.61
N THR A 96 -24.25 11.00 -14.61
CA THR A 96 -24.13 10.66 -16.04
C THR A 96 -22.86 11.20 -16.69
N MET A 97 -22.08 12.01 -15.99
CA MET A 97 -20.84 12.59 -16.51
C MET A 97 -19.65 11.69 -16.20
N LEU A 98 -18.89 11.33 -17.23
CA LEU A 98 -17.61 10.64 -17.09
C LEU A 98 -16.47 11.65 -17.27
N THR A 99 -15.62 11.79 -16.26
CA THR A 99 -14.44 12.65 -16.30
C THR A 99 -13.16 11.81 -16.23
N GLY A 100 -12.10 12.28 -16.89
CA GLY A 100 -10.79 11.64 -16.89
C GLY A 100 -9.74 12.54 -16.27
N ALA A 101 -8.99 12.04 -15.30
CA ALA A 101 -7.88 12.72 -14.66
C ALA A 101 -6.55 12.01 -15.03
N PRO A 102 -5.73 12.58 -15.93
CA PRO A 102 -4.42 12.02 -16.23
C PRO A 102 -3.48 12.16 -15.04
N ILE A 103 -2.61 11.19 -14.82
CA ILE A 103 -1.61 11.27 -13.75
C ILE A 103 -0.50 12.23 -14.16
N ASN A 104 -0.44 13.39 -13.51
CA ASN A 104 0.63 14.37 -13.73
C ASN A 104 1.74 14.20 -12.68
N LEU A 105 2.83 13.53 -13.07
CA LEU A 105 4.00 13.34 -12.21
C LEU A 105 5.10 14.40 -12.38
N THR A 106 4.82 15.57 -12.96
CA THR A 106 5.83 16.65 -13.04
C THR A 106 6.44 17.02 -11.68
N LYS A 107 5.72 16.74 -10.59
CA LYS A 107 6.16 16.94 -9.20
C LYS A 107 6.82 15.72 -8.55
N ILE A 108 6.76 14.52 -9.13
CA ILE A 108 7.42 13.32 -8.61
C ILE A 108 8.69 13.04 -9.41
N LYS A 109 9.80 12.85 -8.69
CA LYS A 109 11.04 12.36 -9.31
C LYS A 109 10.80 10.96 -9.89
N ARG A 110 11.17 10.74 -11.16
CA ARG A 110 11.05 9.42 -11.82
C ARG A 110 11.59 8.26 -10.97
N LYS A 111 12.70 8.46 -10.26
CA LYS A 111 13.26 7.46 -9.33
C LYS A 111 12.25 7.05 -8.25
N THR A 112 11.61 8.00 -7.59
CA THR A 112 10.62 7.74 -6.52
C THR A 112 9.42 6.98 -7.07
N TYR A 113 8.89 7.37 -8.23
CA TYR A 113 7.81 6.64 -8.89
C TYR A 113 8.22 5.19 -9.22
N LEU A 114 9.41 4.99 -9.81
CA LEU A 114 9.87 3.64 -10.19
C LEU A 114 10.09 2.74 -8.97
N THR A 115 10.59 3.28 -7.85
CA THR A 115 10.75 2.53 -6.60
C THR A 115 9.40 2.09 -6.03
N ASN A 116 8.40 2.98 -6.07
CA ASN A 116 7.10 2.77 -5.44
C ASN A 116 6.00 2.40 -6.45
N ARG A 117 6.37 1.92 -7.64
CA ARG A 117 5.42 1.75 -8.77
C ARG A 117 4.25 0.84 -8.43
N ARG A 118 4.53 -0.20 -7.64
CA ARG A 118 3.52 -1.18 -7.18
C ARG A 118 2.55 -0.54 -6.20
N GLN A 119 3.08 0.07 -5.15
CA GLN A 119 2.31 0.74 -4.12
C GLN A 119 1.51 1.91 -4.71
N PHE A 120 2.06 2.60 -5.70
CA PHE A 120 1.35 3.66 -6.41
C PHE A 120 0.18 3.10 -7.23
N ALA A 121 0.39 2.01 -7.99
CA ALA A 121 -0.67 1.36 -8.74
C ALA A 121 -1.81 0.83 -7.83
N GLU A 122 -1.46 0.35 -6.64
CA GLU A 122 -2.42 -0.05 -5.63
C GLU A 122 -3.16 1.17 -5.04
N ALA A 123 -2.44 2.22 -4.65
CA ALA A 123 -3.00 3.45 -4.08
C ALA A 123 -3.99 4.16 -5.02
N ILE A 124 -3.75 4.16 -6.34
CA ILE A 124 -4.70 4.77 -7.28
C ILE A 124 -5.97 3.93 -7.48
N LEU A 125 -5.97 2.65 -7.11
CA LEU A 125 -7.16 1.79 -7.13
C LEU A 125 -7.93 1.84 -5.81
N ALA A 126 -7.29 2.29 -4.72
CA ALA A 126 -7.89 2.39 -3.41
C ALA A 126 -9.06 3.38 -3.35
N ARG A 127 -9.93 3.20 -2.35
CA ARG A 127 -10.95 4.19 -1.95
C ARG A 127 -10.28 5.36 -1.22
N GLY A 128 -9.37 5.06 -0.30
CA GLY A 128 -8.56 6.04 0.41
C GLY A 128 -7.07 5.68 0.41
N VAL A 129 -6.21 6.69 0.56
CA VAL A 129 -4.76 6.49 0.63
C VAL A 129 -4.23 7.08 1.92
N LEU A 130 -3.57 6.25 2.74
CA LEU A 130 -2.82 6.70 3.92
C LEU A 130 -1.34 6.84 3.57
N VAL A 131 -0.90 8.08 3.38
CA VAL A 131 0.50 8.41 3.10
C VAL A 131 1.25 8.47 4.43
N VAL A 132 2.31 7.68 4.53
CA VAL A 132 3.14 7.56 5.74
C VAL A 132 4.60 7.88 5.43
N GLU A 133 5.36 8.27 6.46
CA GLU A 133 6.74 8.72 6.32
C GLU A 133 7.70 7.64 5.83
N GLY A 134 7.55 6.42 6.34
CA GLY A 134 8.46 5.33 6.05
C GLY A 134 7.82 3.95 6.07
N SER A 135 8.69 2.96 5.94
CA SER A 135 8.33 1.56 5.85
C SER A 135 7.92 0.94 7.19
N THR A 136 8.37 1.52 8.31
CA THR A 136 7.96 1.07 9.65
C THR A 136 6.47 1.36 9.88
N GLU A 137 6.02 2.57 9.56
CA GLU A 137 4.62 2.98 9.63
C GLU A 137 3.75 2.09 8.73
N ALA A 138 4.25 1.77 7.54
CA ALA A 138 3.54 0.93 6.57
C ALA A 138 3.27 -0.50 7.05
N VAL A 139 4.07 -1.02 7.99
CA VAL A 139 3.80 -2.32 8.63
C VAL A 139 3.06 -2.19 9.96
N VAL A 140 3.21 -1.07 10.66
CA VAL A 140 2.54 -0.83 11.95
C VAL A 140 1.03 -0.58 11.78
N PHE A 141 0.61 0.25 10.82
CA PHE A 141 -0.81 0.54 10.65
C PHE A 141 -1.67 -0.69 10.33
N PRO A 142 -1.27 -1.60 9.41
CA PRO A 142 -1.99 -2.86 9.20
C PRO A 142 -2.00 -3.73 10.45
N ALA A 143 -0.89 -3.81 11.18
CA ALA A 143 -0.83 -4.59 12.41
C ALA A 143 -1.81 -4.06 13.46
N ILE A 144 -1.91 -2.74 13.64
CA ILE A 144 -2.87 -2.11 14.56
C ILE A 144 -4.30 -2.38 14.07
N SER A 145 -4.56 -2.22 12.77
CA SER A 145 -5.86 -2.50 12.17
C SER A 145 -6.29 -3.95 12.42
N SER A 146 -5.38 -4.92 12.28
CA SER A 146 -5.63 -6.33 12.57
C SER A 146 -5.91 -6.61 14.05
N VAL A 147 -5.29 -5.88 14.98
CA VAL A 147 -5.64 -5.99 16.41
C VAL A 147 -7.02 -5.39 16.65
N LEU A 148 -7.28 -4.18 16.15
CA LEU A 148 -8.57 -3.49 16.28
C LEU A 148 -9.74 -4.32 15.74
N GLU A 149 -9.57 -4.99 14.59
CA GLU A 149 -10.59 -5.89 14.03
C GLU A 149 -10.98 -7.02 15.00
N ARG A 150 -10.02 -7.53 15.79
CA ARG A 150 -10.28 -8.57 16.79
C ARG A 150 -10.93 -8.03 18.06
N VAL A 151 -10.50 -6.85 18.53
CA VAL A 151 -10.82 -6.37 19.89
C VAL A 151 -11.93 -5.32 19.94
N ARG A 152 -12.20 -4.61 18.83
CA ARG A 152 -13.16 -3.50 18.77
C ARG A 152 -14.35 -3.87 17.89
N VAL A 153 -15.52 -4.01 18.52
CA VAL A 153 -16.77 -4.32 17.80
C VAL A 153 -17.13 -3.19 16.85
N GLY A 154 -17.42 -3.55 15.61
CA GLY A 154 -17.81 -2.59 14.58
C GLY A 154 -16.65 -1.71 14.15
N TYR A 155 -15.42 -2.22 14.12
CA TYR A 155 -14.30 -1.64 13.35
C TYR A 155 -14.12 -2.42 12.04
N THR A 156 -13.78 -1.76 10.94
CA THR A 156 -13.48 -2.40 9.65
C THR A 156 -11.98 -2.31 9.38
N HIS A 157 -11.33 -3.45 9.09
CA HIS A 157 -9.92 -3.47 8.72
C HIS A 157 -9.63 -2.60 7.48
N LEU A 158 -8.43 -2.01 7.41
CA LEU A 158 -8.01 -1.12 6.31
C LEU A 158 -8.23 -1.74 4.92
N ASP A 159 -7.86 -3.01 4.75
CA ASP A 159 -8.04 -3.73 3.48
C ASP A 159 -9.52 -3.83 3.08
N PHE A 160 -10.41 -4.12 4.04
CA PHE A 160 -11.85 -4.16 3.78
C PHE A 160 -12.46 -2.77 3.56
N ALA A 161 -11.90 -1.74 4.21
CA ALA A 161 -12.27 -0.36 3.97
C ALA A 161 -11.79 0.16 2.61
N GLY A 162 -10.88 -0.56 1.93
CA GLY A 162 -10.28 -0.15 0.67
C GLY A 162 -9.24 0.96 0.84
N VAL A 163 -8.49 0.93 1.95
CA VAL A 163 -7.44 1.91 2.24
C VAL A 163 -6.07 1.32 1.93
N SER A 164 -5.35 1.95 1.01
CA SER A 164 -3.97 1.57 0.71
C SER A 164 -2.98 2.45 1.47
N ILE A 165 -1.91 1.84 1.97
CA ILE A 165 -0.84 2.55 2.65
C ILE A 165 0.28 2.86 1.66
N PHE A 166 0.69 4.11 1.61
CA PHE A 166 1.72 4.58 0.70
C PHE A 166 2.93 5.10 1.48
N PRO A 167 4.00 4.28 1.66
CA PRO A 167 5.21 4.72 2.32
C PRO A 167 6.05 5.66 1.45
N CYS A 168 6.53 6.74 2.06
CA CYS A 168 7.49 7.66 1.48
C CYS A 168 8.94 7.20 1.74
N SER A 169 9.90 7.81 1.04
CA SER A 169 11.32 7.42 1.11
C SER A 169 12.17 8.35 2.01
N GLY A 170 11.55 9.11 2.92
CA GLY A 170 12.25 9.99 3.88
C GLY A 170 11.50 11.28 4.22
N ASP A 171 12.04 12.01 5.20
CA ASP A 171 11.45 13.16 5.87
C ASP A 171 10.97 14.24 4.87
N GLY A 172 9.69 14.61 5.00
CA GLY A 172 9.07 15.70 4.24
C GLY A 172 8.59 15.33 2.82
N ASP A 173 8.71 14.07 2.39
CA ASP A 173 8.10 13.64 1.13
C ASP A 173 6.60 13.37 1.25
N VAL A 174 6.07 13.08 2.47
CA VAL A 174 4.64 12.84 2.73
C VAL A 174 3.80 13.96 2.13
N ASP A 175 4.13 15.21 2.46
CA ASP A 175 3.36 16.38 2.04
C ASP A 175 3.20 16.45 0.52
N ARG A 176 4.21 16.01 -0.26
CA ARG A 176 4.17 16.08 -1.73
C ARG A 176 3.11 15.20 -2.37
N PHE A 177 2.72 14.11 -1.71
CA PHE A 177 1.77 13.14 -2.26
C PHE A 177 0.31 13.53 -2.04
N GLY A 178 0.02 14.40 -1.08
CA GLY A 178 -1.32 14.93 -0.83
C GLY A 178 -2.00 15.47 -2.09
N PRO A 179 -1.43 16.51 -2.74
CA PRO A 179 -2.00 17.08 -3.96
C PRO A 179 -2.10 16.08 -5.12
N ILE A 180 -1.25 15.06 -5.14
CA ILE A 180 -1.17 14.10 -6.24
C ILE A 180 -2.35 13.14 -6.16
N PHE A 181 -2.53 12.47 -5.02
CA PHE A 181 -3.68 11.58 -4.84
C PHE A 181 -5.00 12.35 -4.84
N LYS A 182 -5.01 13.60 -4.34
CA LYS A 182 -6.20 14.45 -4.38
C LYS A 182 -6.61 14.81 -5.81
N ALA A 183 -5.64 15.12 -6.67
CA ALA A 183 -5.91 15.35 -8.09
C ALA A 183 -6.42 14.11 -8.83
N LEU A 184 -6.19 12.91 -8.28
CA LEU A 184 -6.72 11.64 -8.77
C LEU A 184 -8.06 11.25 -8.13
N GLY A 185 -8.74 12.20 -7.48
CA GLY A 185 -10.07 11.99 -6.90
C GLY A 185 -10.09 11.09 -5.67
N LYS A 186 -8.94 10.89 -5.01
CA LYS A 186 -8.84 10.05 -3.80
C LYS A 186 -9.11 10.85 -2.53
N VAL A 187 -9.66 10.15 -1.53
CA VAL A 187 -9.61 10.61 -0.14
C VAL A 187 -8.19 10.36 0.36
N VAL A 188 -7.52 11.41 0.82
CA VAL A 188 -6.08 11.35 1.15
C VAL A 188 -5.85 11.66 2.62
N TYR A 189 -5.25 10.70 3.29
CA TYR A 189 -4.83 10.73 4.67
C TYR A 189 -3.31 10.86 4.75
N GLY A 190 -2.80 11.67 5.67
CA GLY A 190 -1.37 11.88 5.84
C GLY A 190 -0.95 11.79 7.29
N THR A 191 0.19 11.16 7.56
CA THR A 191 0.81 11.20 8.88
C THR A 191 2.32 11.35 8.75
N CYS A 192 2.89 12.17 9.63
CA CYS A 192 4.33 12.33 9.74
C CYS A 192 4.77 12.45 11.20
N ASP A 193 6.04 12.16 11.44
CA ASP A 193 6.69 12.45 12.71
C ASP A 193 6.75 13.96 12.97
N LYS A 194 7.03 14.33 14.23
CA LYS A 194 7.18 15.73 14.61
C LYS A 194 8.30 16.39 13.80
N PRO A 195 8.02 17.44 13.01
CA PRO A 195 9.04 18.09 12.22
C PRO A 195 10.06 18.81 13.11
N ASN A 196 11.35 18.69 12.78
CA ASN A 196 12.45 19.33 13.52
C ASN A 196 12.45 20.86 13.42
N ALA A 197 11.77 21.42 12.42
CA ALA A 197 11.64 22.86 12.19
C ALA A 197 10.27 23.18 11.59
N THR A 198 9.83 24.43 11.73
CA THR A 198 8.59 24.90 11.09
C THR A 198 8.65 24.65 9.59
N PRO A 199 7.69 23.89 9.01
CA PRO A 199 7.68 23.62 7.58
C PRO A 199 7.57 24.91 6.76
N PRO A 200 8.24 25.00 5.61
CA PRO A 200 8.10 26.15 4.72
C PRO A 200 6.70 26.21 4.10
N ALA A 201 6.34 27.39 3.58
CA ALA A 201 4.97 27.67 3.14
C ALA A 201 4.48 26.74 1.99
N ASP A 202 5.39 26.28 1.12
CA ASP A 202 5.09 25.33 0.05
C ASP A 202 4.74 23.93 0.58
N VAL A 203 5.39 23.50 1.66
CA VAL A 203 5.09 22.24 2.34
C VAL A 203 3.72 22.32 3.01
N LEU A 204 3.43 23.41 3.71
CA LEU A 204 2.11 23.66 4.31
C LEU A 204 0.99 23.71 3.26
N ALA A 205 1.26 24.30 2.09
CA ALA A 205 0.31 24.33 0.99
C ALA A 205 0.00 22.92 0.45
N ASN A 206 1.01 22.04 0.37
CA ASN A 206 0.77 20.65 -0.02
C ASN A 206 0.04 19.86 1.09
N ARG A 207 0.38 20.11 2.37
CA ARG A 207 -0.31 19.53 3.53
C ARG A 207 -1.81 19.84 3.54
N ALA A 208 -2.18 21.04 3.11
CA ALA A 208 -3.58 21.45 3.02
C ALA A 208 -4.40 20.69 1.95
N ALA A 209 -3.76 19.90 1.08
CA ALA A 209 -4.46 19.07 0.10
C ALA A 209 -4.92 17.72 0.66
N PHE A 210 -4.47 17.33 1.86
CA PHE A 210 -4.95 16.16 2.56
C PHE A 210 -6.33 16.43 3.15
N ASP A 211 -7.20 15.42 3.13
CA ASP A 211 -8.50 15.46 3.81
C ASP A 211 -8.30 15.47 5.33
N HIS A 212 -7.36 14.64 5.80
CA HIS A 212 -6.88 14.66 7.17
C HIS A 212 -5.38 14.44 7.23
N PHE A 213 -4.71 15.23 8.06
CA PHE A 213 -3.27 15.13 8.30
C PHE A 213 -2.98 15.13 9.80
N TRP A 214 -2.18 14.17 10.26
CA TRP A 214 -1.79 14.03 11.66
C TRP A 214 -0.28 14.17 11.84
N GLU A 215 0.11 14.99 12.79
CA GLU A 215 1.50 15.15 13.22
C GLU A 215 1.68 14.40 14.53
N SER A 216 2.67 13.51 14.59
CA SER A 216 3.01 12.80 15.82
C SER A 216 3.52 13.73 16.90
N ALA A 217 3.24 13.38 18.16
CA ALA A 217 3.83 14.08 19.30
C ALA A 217 5.36 13.85 19.40
N GLU A 218 5.84 12.74 18.84
CA GLU A 218 7.21 12.26 18.93
C GLU A 218 7.96 12.41 17.60
N SER A 219 9.29 12.37 17.65
CA SER A 219 10.17 12.47 16.48
C SER A 219 10.38 11.14 15.73
N GLY A 220 9.63 10.11 16.10
CA GLY A 220 9.80 8.77 15.54
C GLY A 220 8.72 7.82 16.02
N ILE A 221 8.19 7.00 15.11
CA ILE A 221 7.21 5.95 15.46
C ILE A 221 7.71 5.01 16.56
N GLU A 222 9.01 4.72 16.64
CA GLU A 222 9.54 3.87 17.70
C GLU A 222 9.26 4.45 19.09
N GLN A 223 9.31 5.78 19.23
CA GLN A 223 9.01 6.47 20.47
C GLN A 223 7.50 6.51 20.74
N VAL A 224 6.67 6.70 19.70
CA VAL A 224 5.20 6.62 19.81
C VAL A 224 4.78 5.25 20.35
N LEU A 225 5.36 4.17 19.82
CA LEU A 225 5.06 2.82 20.26
C LEU A 225 5.48 2.58 21.71
N VAL A 226 6.70 2.97 22.08
CA VAL A 226 7.21 2.75 23.43
C VAL A 226 6.46 3.56 24.49
N ASN A 227 6.04 4.79 24.16
CA ASN A 227 5.29 5.64 25.08
C ASN A 227 3.79 5.27 25.13
N GLY A 228 3.25 4.75 24.03
CA GLY A 228 1.83 4.44 23.88
C GLY A 228 1.43 3.03 24.33
N ILE A 229 2.38 2.12 24.52
CA ILE A 229 2.10 0.71 24.85
C ILE A 229 2.50 0.41 26.31
N PRO A 230 1.65 -0.28 27.10
CA PRO A 230 1.95 -0.63 28.49
C PRO A 230 3.22 -1.46 28.64
N VAL A 231 3.96 -1.22 29.74
CA VAL A 231 5.23 -1.90 30.05
C VAL A 231 5.09 -3.44 30.07
N THR A 232 3.93 -3.95 30.50
CA THR A 232 3.63 -5.38 30.48
C THR A 232 3.67 -5.97 29.08
N THR A 233 3.13 -5.25 28.10
CA THR A 233 3.13 -5.67 26.69
C THR A 233 4.52 -5.51 26.06
N LEU A 234 5.24 -4.43 26.40
CA LEU A 234 6.65 -4.27 25.99
C LEU A 234 7.52 -5.44 26.50
N ARG A 235 7.28 -5.91 27.73
CA ARG A 235 7.99 -7.05 28.32
C ARG A 235 7.69 -8.35 27.56
N ARG A 236 6.42 -8.64 27.23
CA ARG A 236 6.06 -9.81 26.39
C ARG A 236 6.75 -9.76 25.05
N PHE A 237 6.81 -8.58 24.42
CA PHE A 237 7.52 -8.38 23.17
C PHE A 237 9.01 -8.70 23.30
N LEU A 238 9.71 -8.10 24.27
CA LEU A 238 11.14 -8.34 24.48
C LEU A 238 11.43 -9.82 24.78
N GLU A 239 10.61 -10.48 25.59
CA GLU A 239 10.71 -11.92 25.86
C GLU A 239 10.60 -12.73 24.56
N SER A 240 9.57 -12.46 23.76
CA SER A 240 9.33 -13.12 22.47
C SER A 240 10.49 -12.92 21.47
N VAL A 241 10.95 -11.69 21.28
CA VAL A 241 12.02 -11.41 20.29
C VAL A 241 13.40 -11.83 20.78
N SER A 242 13.64 -11.92 22.09
CA SER A 242 14.94 -12.31 22.64
C SER A 242 15.38 -13.72 22.22
N ALA A 243 14.43 -14.61 21.89
CA ALA A 243 14.69 -15.97 21.43
C ALA A 243 15.07 -16.05 19.94
N ARG A 244 14.99 -14.94 19.18
CA ARG A 244 15.23 -14.94 17.74
C ARG A 244 16.72 -14.84 17.42
N ALA A 245 17.12 -15.48 16.32
CA ALA A 245 18.49 -15.43 15.82
C ALA A 245 18.93 -14.02 15.38
N ASP A 246 17.98 -13.17 14.99
CA ASP A 246 18.23 -11.80 14.57
C ASP A 246 18.17 -10.78 15.73
N TYR A 247 17.96 -11.21 16.97
CA TYR A 247 17.90 -10.29 18.11
C TYR A 247 19.24 -9.55 18.32
N PRO A 248 19.26 -8.21 18.54
CA PRO A 248 20.49 -7.43 18.74
C PRO A 248 21.10 -7.60 20.15
N GLY A 249 21.15 -8.83 20.67
CA GLY A 249 21.55 -9.14 22.05
C GLY A 249 22.98 -8.77 22.43
N THR A 250 23.89 -8.64 21.45
CA THR A 250 25.27 -8.19 21.67
C THR A 250 25.34 -6.79 22.26
N HIS A 251 24.44 -5.89 21.83
CA HIS A 251 24.41 -4.49 22.28
C HIS A 251 23.25 -4.20 23.22
N HIS A 252 22.18 -5.00 23.13
CA HIS A 252 20.93 -4.80 23.86
C HIS A 252 20.46 -6.14 24.46
N PRO A 253 21.13 -6.68 25.50
CA PRO A 253 20.74 -7.93 26.10
C PRO A 253 19.41 -7.78 26.88
N TYR A 254 18.51 -8.75 26.70
CA TYR A 254 17.30 -8.84 27.50
C TYR A 254 17.55 -9.65 28.78
N ASN A 255 17.06 -9.13 29.91
CA ASN A 255 17.04 -9.83 31.19
C ASN A 255 15.60 -9.86 31.72
N PRO A 256 14.97 -11.03 31.91
CA PRO A 256 13.61 -11.13 32.45
C PRO A 256 13.42 -10.45 33.81
N ALA A 257 14.49 -10.34 34.61
CA ALA A 257 14.47 -9.70 35.93
C ALA A 257 14.75 -8.19 35.91
N MET A 258 14.80 -7.54 34.73
CA MET A 258 15.02 -6.10 34.62
C MET A 258 13.84 -5.29 35.20
N SER A 259 14.13 -4.09 35.71
CA SER A 259 13.12 -3.16 36.22
C SER A 259 12.13 -2.77 35.12
N ASP A 260 10.87 -2.56 35.49
CA ASP A 260 9.84 -2.03 34.59
C ASP A 260 10.24 -0.66 34.02
N ASP A 261 10.99 0.14 34.76
CA ASP A 261 11.49 1.46 34.32
C ASP A 261 12.51 1.35 33.16
N ASP A 262 13.24 0.24 33.07
CA ASP A 262 14.28 0.02 32.04
C ASP A 262 13.70 -0.57 30.74
N VAL A 263 12.51 -1.19 30.80
CA VAL A 263 11.87 -1.90 29.68
C VAL A 263 11.59 -0.97 28.49
N PRO A 264 11.02 0.24 28.66
CA PRO A 264 10.82 1.17 27.56
C PRO A 264 12.12 1.53 26.82
N ALA A 265 13.18 1.83 27.58
CA ALA A 265 14.48 2.21 27.00
C ALA A 265 15.12 1.07 26.21
N LEU A 266 15.06 -0.17 26.72
CA LEU A 266 15.55 -1.34 25.99
C LEU A 266 14.72 -1.59 24.72
N THR A 267 13.39 -1.50 24.83
CA THR A 267 12.48 -1.69 23.69
C THR A 267 12.78 -0.69 22.58
N PHE A 268 12.91 0.60 22.91
CA PHE A 268 13.26 1.64 21.95
C PHE A 268 14.56 1.32 21.18
N ASN A 269 15.61 0.92 21.91
CA ASN A 269 16.90 0.59 21.32
C ASN A 269 16.83 -0.65 20.40
N VAL A 270 16.06 -1.67 20.80
CA VAL A 270 15.82 -2.87 20.00
C VAL A 270 15.07 -2.53 18.71
N LEU A 271 13.99 -1.74 18.79
CA LEU A 271 13.24 -1.28 17.62
C LEU A 271 14.13 -0.47 16.68
N LYS A 272 14.93 0.46 17.20
CA LYS A 272 15.86 1.27 16.40
C LYS A 272 16.95 0.43 15.72
N ALA A 273 17.49 -0.57 16.42
CA ALA A 273 18.49 -1.49 15.87
C ALA A 273 17.91 -2.43 14.77
N ARG A 274 16.58 -2.54 14.70
CA ARG A 274 15.84 -3.38 13.76
C ARG A 274 14.79 -2.58 12.98
N LYS A 275 15.11 -1.32 12.66
CA LYS A 275 14.24 -0.43 11.90
C LYS A 275 14.04 -0.93 10.46
N GLY A 276 12.82 -0.73 9.95
CA GLY A 276 12.43 -1.03 8.57
C GLY A 276 11.81 -2.42 8.36
N GLU A 277 11.31 -2.62 7.14
CA GLU A 277 10.59 -3.82 6.70
C GLU A 277 11.35 -5.14 6.86
N ALA A 278 12.68 -5.11 6.83
CA ALA A 278 13.49 -6.33 6.85
C ALA A 278 13.36 -7.15 8.14
N TYR A 279 12.98 -6.51 9.24
CA TYR A 279 12.87 -7.15 10.55
C TYR A 279 11.45 -7.13 11.12
N ALA A 280 10.65 -6.11 10.76
CA ALA A 280 9.25 -5.96 11.18
C ALA A 280 9.01 -6.03 12.71
N TYR A 281 10.01 -5.69 13.53
CA TYR A 281 9.91 -5.75 14.99
C TYR A 281 8.80 -4.82 15.55
N ALA A 282 8.55 -3.69 14.89
CA ALA A 282 7.46 -2.79 15.27
C ALA A 282 6.08 -3.44 15.10
N ALA A 283 5.85 -4.19 14.02
CA ALA A 283 4.62 -4.96 13.83
C ALA A 283 4.52 -6.11 14.84
N MET A 284 5.62 -6.82 15.11
CA MET A 284 5.65 -7.88 16.13
C MET A 284 5.32 -7.37 17.54
N LEU A 285 5.70 -6.14 17.87
CA LEU A 285 5.31 -5.48 19.12
C LEU A 285 3.79 -5.27 19.18
N ILE A 286 3.20 -4.74 18.10
CA ILE A 286 1.74 -4.57 18.01
C ILE A 286 1.00 -5.92 18.09
N GLU A 287 1.55 -6.99 17.53
CA GLU A 287 0.97 -8.33 17.63
C GLU A 287 0.91 -8.85 19.07
N GLN A 288 1.71 -8.31 20.00
CA GLN A 288 1.61 -8.63 21.44
C GLN A 288 0.44 -7.90 22.13
N CYS A 289 -0.22 -6.96 21.47
CA CYS A 289 -1.36 -6.24 22.04
C CYS A 289 -2.62 -7.12 21.99
N GLU A 290 -3.18 -7.43 23.16
CA GLU A 290 -4.36 -8.30 23.31
C GLU A 290 -5.67 -7.52 23.46
N THR A 291 -5.59 -6.25 23.85
CA THR A 291 -6.75 -5.37 24.06
C THR A 291 -6.52 -4.01 23.43
N GLU A 292 -7.60 -3.25 23.18
CA GLU A 292 -7.50 -1.89 22.63
C GLU A 292 -6.67 -0.96 23.54
N ALA A 293 -6.74 -1.15 24.86
CA ALA A 293 -5.99 -0.35 25.83
C ALA A 293 -4.48 -0.58 25.79
N GLU A 294 -4.02 -1.65 25.13
CA GLU A 294 -2.59 -1.93 24.92
C GLU A 294 -2.05 -1.31 23.63
N LEU A 295 -2.91 -0.75 22.77
CA LEU A 295 -2.50 -0.13 21.52
C LEU A 295 -2.18 1.36 21.72
N PRO A 296 -1.27 1.93 20.90
CA PRO A 296 -0.95 3.35 20.96
C PRO A 296 -2.16 4.20 20.53
N THR A 297 -2.75 4.93 21.48
CA THR A 297 -3.98 5.74 21.31
C THR A 297 -3.93 6.69 20.12
N GLU A 298 -2.75 7.29 19.86
CA GLU A 298 -2.56 8.21 18.75
C GLU A 298 -2.85 7.55 17.39
N LEU A 299 -2.23 6.41 17.12
CA LEU A 299 -2.40 5.66 15.86
C LEU A 299 -3.78 5.01 15.77
N VAL A 300 -4.34 4.56 16.90
CA VAL A 300 -5.72 4.05 16.96
C VAL A 300 -6.74 5.13 16.57
N THR A 301 -6.53 6.37 17.03
CA THR A 301 -7.43 7.50 16.71
C THR A 301 -7.46 7.78 15.21
N ILE A 302 -6.30 7.71 14.54
CA ILE A 302 -6.19 7.85 13.08
C ILE A 302 -7.05 6.78 12.38
N LEU A 303 -6.87 5.51 12.75
CA LEU A 303 -7.59 4.39 12.11
C LEU A 303 -9.10 4.43 12.35
N ILE A 304 -9.55 4.81 13.55
CA ILE A 304 -10.96 4.97 13.85
C ILE A 304 -11.57 6.11 13.02
N LYS A 305 -10.85 7.22 12.85
CA LYS A 305 -11.33 8.34 12.04
C LYS A 305 -11.48 7.95 10.57
N ILE A 306 -10.52 7.24 10.02
CA ILE A 306 -10.57 6.70 8.65
C ILE A 306 -11.76 5.75 8.47
N ASP A 307 -11.95 4.80 9.39
CA ASP A 307 -13.08 3.85 9.34
C ASP A 307 -14.44 4.57 9.39
N GLN A 308 -14.58 5.59 10.25
CA GLN A 308 -15.83 6.35 10.35
C GLN A 308 -16.18 7.11 9.07
N GLU A 309 -15.20 7.75 8.44
CA GLU A 309 -15.41 8.55 7.23
C GLU A 309 -15.78 7.67 6.03
N LEU A 310 -15.03 6.58 5.81
CA LEU A 310 -15.26 5.68 4.68
C LEU A 310 -16.52 4.83 4.82
N ARG A 311 -17.14 4.77 6.00
CA ARG A 311 -18.49 4.19 6.19
C ARG A 311 -19.61 5.14 5.80
N THR A 312 -19.39 6.44 5.96
CA THR A 312 -20.40 7.46 5.65
C THR A 312 -20.49 7.78 4.16
N GLU A 313 -19.47 7.38 3.39
CA GLU A 313 -19.47 7.44 1.93
C GLU A 313 -19.81 6.06 1.34
N PRO A 314 -21.10 5.72 1.14
CA PRO A 314 -21.42 4.53 0.35
C PRO A 314 -20.87 4.70 -1.06
N GLU A 315 -20.34 3.64 -1.65
CA GLU A 315 -20.21 3.58 -3.11
C GLU A 315 -21.60 3.88 -3.68
N GLU A 316 -21.75 4.94 -4.47
CA GLU A 316 -22.91 5.01 -5.36
C GLU A 316 -22.83 3.75 -6.21
N PRO A 317 -23.76 2.78 -6.05
CA PRO A 317 -23.74 1.62 -6.90
C PRO A 317 -23.91 2.16 -8.31
N GLY A 318 -22.91 1.93 -9.16
CA GLY A 318 -23.04 2.20 -10.59
C GLY A 318 -24.28 1.46 -11.05
N VAL A 319 -25.40 2.17 -11.19
CA VAL A 319 -26.65 1.58 -11.65
C VAL A 319 -26.34 1.02 -13.04
N PRO A 320 -26.55 -0.29 -13.25
CA PRO A 320 -26.27 -0.95 -14.52
C PRO A 320 -27.10 -0.36 -15.67
#